data_AF-D1PPK2-F1
#
_entry.id   AF-D1PPK2-F1
#
_cell.length_a   1.000
_cell.length_b   1.000
_cell.length_c   1.000
_cell.angle_alpha   90.00
_cell.angle_beta   90.00
_cell.angle_gamma   90.00
#
_symmetry.space_group_name_H-M   'P 1'
#
loop_
_entity.id
_entity.type
_entity.pdbx_description
1 polymer ?
#
loop_
_entity_poly.entity_id
_entity_poly.type
_entity_poly.pdbx_seq_one_letter_code
_entity_poly.pdbx_strand_id
1 'polypeptide(L)'
;MAKIDVNQYMEQCGVRKARFGGYEPEDVRQALRALCSDYEQSLAVANAEARAARQESDALRRRCQTLLGQNQNLAAQNATLAGQADKISQRRDDLETRYSKVQERNHSLSDQVAVLRLKNGDLTRENKELTDRAEEAEAALRIKGRAHDEARQQVLKEKEQVLADARTEADKIRQKAHEDADALLAETNRKAEAIDQLAREQAISQARKMVQAATDETREIQNAHRLRLQDLKSRIAAMEQQRDKLMDFFSQMIGELQEAQDYARQNTPIAPYDEEVTEASPEPRLDLSDKTVDAAAAALPAAETPSSEDGQEPVNCVVAPGLDEEEPAPPRTVELVPEEETTPSPEYFDTEPKQQPSDPPEIEIPGAIFSYPILRQEGEPILDEEPPAHGPHTPVMPDLSDTGEGEDLDSGDIQILPERKPEENPRRKKAVAALRALRKKMSHT
;
A
#
# COMPACT_ATOMS: atom_id res chain seq x y z
N MET A 1 -11.24 15.47 -148.11
CA MET A 1 -12.10 16.55 -148.63
C MET A 1 -12.12 16.45 -150.14
N ALA A 2 -13.29 16.56 -150.75
CA ALA A 2 -13.39 16.63 -152.21
C ALA A 2 -12.86 18.00 -152.65
N LYS A 3 -11.79 18.01 -153.46
CA LYS A 3 -11.29 19.24 -154.09
C LYS A 3 -12.26 19.64 -155.19
N ILE A 4 -12.53 20.94 -155.32
CA ILE A 4 -13.40 21.42 -156.39
C ILE A 4 -12.60 21.36 -157.70
N ASP A 5 -12.96 20.45 -158.60
CA ASP A 5 -12.34 20.39 -159.92
C ASP A 5 -12.95 21.47 -160.82
N VAL A 6 -12.24 22.61 -160.89
CA VAL A 6 -12.63 23.76 -161.71
C VAL A 6 -12.73 23.39 -163.20
N ASN A 7 -11.93 22.43 -163.68
CA ASN A 7 -11.99 22.01 -165.09
C ASN A 7 -13.28 21.23 -165.36
N GLN A 8 -13.62 20.28 -164.49
CA GLN A 8 -14.86 19.52 -164.58
C GLN A 8 -16.11 20.41 -164.43
N TYR A 9 -16.05 21.41 -163.54
CA TYR A 9 -17.12 22.41 -163.38
C TYR A 9 -17.32 23.26 -164.63
N MET A 10 -16.23 23.78 -165.21
CA MET A 10 -16.29 24.59 -166.43
C MET A 10 -16.83 23.81 -167.64
N GLU A 11 -16.52 22.50 -167.72
CA GLU A 11 -17.06 21.60 -168.74
C GLU A 11 -18.57 21.36 -168.58
N GLN A 12 -19.05 21.16 -167.35
CA GLN A 12 -20.47 20.99 -167.05
C GLN A 12 -21.28 22.28 -167.25
N CYS A 13 -20.68 23.45 -167.00
CA CYS A 13 -21.31 24.75 -167.18
C CYS A 13 -21.34 25.23 -168.64
N GLY A 14 -20.81 24.46 -169.60
CA GLY A 14 -20.93 24.78 -171.04
C GLY A 14 -20.12 25.99 -171.52
N VAL A 15 -19.12 26.44 -170.76
CA VAL A 15 -18.30 27.62 -171.08
C VAL A 15 -17.29 27.28 -172.19
N ARG A 16 -17.76 27.22 -173.44
CA ARG A 16 -16.92 26.96 -174.62
C ARG A 16 -16.92 28.17 -175.55
N LYS A 17 -15.76 28.83 -175.64
CA LYS A 17 -15.34 29.81 -176.68
C LYS A 17 -16.13 31.12 -176.86
N ALA A 18 -17.25 31.35 -176.18
CA ALA A 18 -17.93 32.65 -176.19
C ALA A 18 -17.46 33.52 -175.01
N ARG A 19 -17.13 34.78 -175.28
CA ARG A 19 -16.75 35.78 -174.26
C ARG A 19 -17.87 35.91 -173.24
N PHE A 20 -17.61 35.51 -172.00
CA PHE A 20 -18.53 35.73 -170.89
C PHE A 20 -18.37 37.17 -170.42
N GLY A 21 -19.31 38.05 -170.77
CA GLY A 21 -19.29 39.45 -170.32
C GLY A 21 -18.02 40.24 -170.66
N GLY A 22 -17.32 39.88 -171.75
CA GLY A 22 -16.08 40.53 -172.19
C GLY A 22 -14.76 39.93 -171.68
N TYR A 23 -14.80 38.91 -170.83
CA TYR A 23 -13.61 38.22 -170.30
C TYR A 23 -13.26 36.96 -171.11
N GLU A 24 -11.96 36.65 -171.24
CA GLU A 24 -11.51 35.44 -171.93
C GLU A 24 -11.74 34.18 -171.06
N PRO A 25 -12.06 33.02 -171.66
CA PRO A 25 -12.35 31.79 -170.91
C PRO A 25 -11.21 31.29 -170.00
N GLU A 26 -9.96 31.71 -170.23
CA GLU A 26 -8.83 31.40 -169.34
C GLU A 26 -8.81 32.30 -168.11
N ASP A 27 -9.13 33.59 -168.25
CA ASP A 27 -9.19 34.54 -167.13
C ASP A 27 -10.27 34.12 -166.12
N VAL A 28 -11.42 33.66 -166.63
CA VAL A 28 -12.52 33.12 -165.81
C VAL A 28 -12.08 31.84 -165.08
N ARG A 29 -11.31 30.96 -165.75
CA ARG A 29 -10.74 29.76 -165.11
C ARG A 29 -9.75 30.11 -164.01
N GLN A 30 -8.89 31.10 -164.25
CA GLN A 30 -7.93 31.56 -163.26
C GLN A 30 -8.62 32.22 -162.05
N ALA A 31 -9.63 33.06 -162.28
CA ALA A 31 -10.43 33.67 -161.22
C ALA A 31 -11.21 32.63 -160.39
N LEU A 32 -11.82 31.63 -161.03
CA LEU A 32 -12.48 30.53 -160.32
C LEU A 32 -11.49 29.66 -159.53
N ARG A 33 -10.31 29.36 -160.08
CA ARG A 33 -9.24 28.65 -159.35
C ARG A 33 -8.76 29.44 -158.14
N ALA A 34 -8.60 30.76 -158.26
CA ALA A 34 -8.23 31.63 -157.15
C ALA A 34 -9.31 31.63 -156.05
N LEU A 35 -10.59 31.79 -156.43
CA LEU A 35 -11.71 31.75 -155.49
C LEU A 35 -11.84 30.38 -154.79
N CYS A 36 -11.70 29.27 -155.54
CA CYS A 36 -11.68 27.93 -154.96
C CYS A 36 -10.49 27.75 -154.00
N SER A 37 -9.31 28.26 -154.34
CA SER A 37 -8.14 28.26 -153.45
C SER A 37 -8.40 29.04 -152.17
N ASP A 38 -8.94 30.26 -152.25
CA ASP A 38 -9.23 31.09 -151.08
C ASP A 38 -10.33 30.47 -150.20
N TYR A 39 -11.34 29.85 -150.82
CA TYR A 39 -12.37 29.09 -150.11
C TYR A 39 -11.77 27.85 -149.42
N GLU A 40 -10.93 27.06 -150.10
CA GLU A 40 -10.27 25.90 -149.51
C GLU A 40 -9.32 26.31 -148.36
N GLN A 41 -8.63 27.45 -148.47
CA GLN A 41 -7.80 28.01 -147.41
C GLN A 41 -8.63 28.47 -146.20
N SER A 42 -9.68 29.27 -146.41
CA SER A 42 -10.57 29.71 -145.32
C SER A 42 -11.25 28.54 -144.63
N LEU A 43 -11.64 27.52 -145.39
CA LEU A 43 -12.19 26.29 -144.86
C LEU A 43 -11.14 25.46 -144.10
N ALA A 44 -9.88 25.41 -144.56
CA ALA A 44 -8.79 24.78 -143.82
C ALA A 44 -8.50 25.50 -142.50
N VAL A 45 -8.51 26.84 -142.49
CA VAL A 45 -8.38 27.66 -141.28
C VAL A 45 -9.55 27.40 -140.32
N ALA A 46 -10.79 27.45 -140.79
CA ALA A 46 -11.97 27.18 -139.96
C ALA A 46 -11.96 25.76 -139.38
N ASN A 47 -11.48 24.77 -140.13
CA ASN A 47 -11.30 23.40 -139.62
C ASN A 47 -10.15 23.29 -138.60
N ALA A 48 -9.07 24.05 -138.77
CA ALA A 48 -7.97 24.11 -137.81
C ALA A 48 -8.43 24.76 -136.49
N GLU A 49 -9.17 25.87 -136.57
CA GLU A 49 -9.79 26.54 -135.43
C GLU A 49 -10.80 25.63 -134.71
N ALA A 50 -11.67 24.93 -135.45
CA ALA A 50 -12.61 23.97 -134.86
C ALA A 50 -11.89 22.80 -134.16
N ARG A 51 -10.74 22.35 -134.69
CA ARG A 51 -9.91 21.33 -134.03
C ARG A 51 -9.25 21.87 -132.77
N ALA A 52 -8.70 23.09 -132.80
CA ALA A 52 -8.10 23.75 -131.64
C ALA A 52 -9.15 23.95 -130.52
N ALA A 53 -10.33 24.48 -130.84
CA ALA A 53 -11.42 24.64 -129.88
C ALA A 53 -11.90 23.31 -129.27
N ARG A 54 -11.94 22.23 -130.07
CA ARG A 54 -12.24 20.87 -129.55
C ARG A 54 -11.16 20.39 -128.58
N GLN A 55 -9.89 20.58 -128.92
CA GLN A 55 -8.76 20.22 -128.04
C GLN A 55 -8.81 20.99 -126.72
N GLU A 56 -9.10 22.30 -126.76
CA GLU A 56 -9.28 23.13 -125.57
C GLU A 56 -10.48 22.68 -124.73
N SER A 57 -11.63 22.40 -125.36
CA SER A 57 -12.80 21.85 -124.67
C SER A 57 -12.49 20.52 -123.98
N ASP A 58 -11.74 19.64 -124.63
CA ASP A 58 -11.36 18.34 -124.04
C ASP A 58 -10.34 18.51 -122.91
N ALA A 59 -9.40 19.46 -123.02
CA ALA A 59 -8.48 19.81 -121.94
C ALA A 59 -9.23 20.39 -120.72
N LEU A 60 -10.20 21.26 -120.95
CA LEU A 60 -11.07 21.81 -119.90
C LEU A 60 -11.90 20.70 -119.22
N ARG A 61 -12.49 19.79 -120.00
CA ARG A 61 -13.22 18.63 -119.44
C ARG A 61 -12.34 17.78 -118.54
N ARG A 62 -11.11 17.47 -118.96
CA ARG A 62 -10.13 16.73 -118.14
C ARG A 62 -9.81 17.47 -116.85
N ARG A 63 -9.56 18.79 -116.93
CA ARG A 63 -9.30 19.63 -115.74
C ARG A 63 -10.48 19.63 -114.78
N CYS A 64 -11.71 19.78 -115.28
CA CYS A 64 -12.92 19.71 -114.47
C CYS A 64 -13.07 18.33 -113.79
N GLN A 65 -12.79 17.23 -114.49
CA GLN A 65 -12.80 15.90 -113.91
C GLN A 65 -11.77 15.74 -112.78
N THR A 66 -10.55 16.27 -112.95
CA THR A 66 -9.53 16.27 -111.89
C THR A 66 -9.99 17.07 -110.66
N LEU A 67 -10.54 18.27 -110.88
CA LEU A 67 -11.05 19.12 -109.79
C LEU A 67 -12.22 18.46 -109.05
N LEU A 68 -13.11 17.78 -109.76
CA LEU A 68 -14.21 17.02 -109.14
C LEU A 68 -13.68 15.89 -108.25
N GLY A 69 -12.68 15.13 -108.72
CA GLY A 69 -12.05 14.09 -107.90
C GLY A 69 -11.36 14.64 -106.66
N GLN A 70 -10.65 15.78 -106.78
CA GLN A 70 -10.06 16.48 -105.64
C GLN A 70 -11.12 16.94 -104.65
N ASN A 71 -12.23 17.50 -105.13
CA ASN A 71 -13.33 17.95 -104.28
C ASN A 71 -13.98 16.79 -103.51
N GLN A 72 -14.18 15.64 -104.16
CA GLN A 72 -14.67 14.42 -103.50
C GLN A 72 -13.70 13.93 -102.41
N ASN A 73 -12.40 13.95 -102.66
CA ASN A 73 -11.39 13.59 -101.66
C ASN A 73 -11.40 14.55 -100.46
N LEU A 74 -11.49 15.86 -100.69
CA LEU A 74 -11.60 16.85 -99.62
C LEU A 74 -12.91 16.69 -98.83
N ALA A 75 -14.02 16.37 -99.49
CA ALA A 75 -15.29 16.10 -98.83
C ALA A 75 -15.21 14.88 -97.91
N ALA A 76 -14.54 13.80 -98.35
CA ALA A 76 -14.28 12.63 -97.52
C ALA A 76 -13.40 12.97 -96.31
N GLN A 77 -12.33 13.75 -96.51
CA GLN A 77 -11.48 14.22 -95.41
C GLN A 77 -12.25 15.08 -94.40
N ASN A 78 -13.08 16.01 -94.88
CA ASN A 78 -13.92 16.84 -94.01
C ASN A 78 -14.90 16.00 -93.19
N ALA A 79 -15.50 14.96 -93.78
CA ALA A 79 -16.37 14.04 -93.05
C ALA A 79 -15.60 13.28 -91.95
N THR A 80 -14.37 12.85 -92.23
CA THR A 80 -13.53 12.18 -91.21
C THR A 80 -13.12 13.12 -90.08
N LEU A 81 -12.76 14.37 -90.40
CA LEU A 81 -12.40 15.38 -89.40
C LEU A 81 -13.60 15.77 -88.54
N ALA A 82 -14.80 15.90 -89.12
CA ALA A 82 -16.03 16.13 -88.37
C ALA A 82 -16.27 15.00 -87.35
N GLY A 83 -16.15 13.74 -87.78
CA GLY A 83 -16.29 12.60 -86.86
C GLY A 83 -15.20 12.52 -85.77
N GLN A 84 -14.00 13.05 -86.03
CA GLN A 84 -12.97 13.19 -84.99
C GLN A 84 -13.30 14.32 -84.00
N ALA A 85 -13.81 15.45 -84.50
CA ALA A 85 -14.24 16.57 -83.67
C ALA A 85 -15.37 16.16 -82.73
N ASP A 86 -16.36 15.39 -83.21
CA ASP A 86 -17.46 14.86 -82.40
C ASP A 86 -16.94 13.95 -81.28
N LYS A 87 -15.99 13.05 -81.58
CA LYS A 87 -15.36 12.18 -80.57
C LYS A 87 -14.59 12.96 -79.51
N ILE A 88 -13.90 14.03 -79.90
CA ILE A 88 -13.18 14.91 -78.96
C ILE A 88 -14.19 15.67 -78.09
N SER A 89 -15.29 16.15 -78.66
CA SER A 89 -16.35 16.81 -77.90
C SER A 89 -16.95 15.88 -76.85
N GLN A 90 -17.32 14.65 -77.23
CA GLN A 90 -17.84 13.66 -76.28
C GLN A 90 -16.86 13.36 -75.15
N ARG A 91 -15.57 13.16 -75.46
CA ARG A 91 -14.54 12.94 -74.44
C ARG A 91 -14.38 14.13 -73.51
N ARG A 92 -14.52 15.35 -74.02
CA ARG A 92 -14.49 16.57 -73.21
C ARG A 92 -15.66 16.60 -72.23
N ASP A 93 -16.87 16.33 -72.70
CA ASP A 93 -18.09 16.32 -71.88
C ASP A 93 -18.02 15.23 -70.79
N ASP A 94 -17.49 14.05 -71.13
CA ASP A 94 -17.23 12.97 -70.17
C ASP A 94 -16.22 13.38 -69.10
N LEU A 95 -15.12 14.03 -69.49
CA LEU A 95 -14.10 14.51 -68.56
C LEU A 95 -14.63 15.64 -67.67
N GLU A 96 -15.43 16.55 -68.22
CA GLU A 96 -16.08 17.62 -67.46
C GLU A 96 -17.04 17.03 -66.40
N THR A 97 -17.84 16.04 -66.78
CA THR A 97 -18.72 15.34 -65.84
C THR A 97 -17.92 14.63 -64.73
N ARG A 98 -16.81 13.96 -65.08
CA ARG A 98 -15.93 13.31 -64.09
C ARG A 98 -15.27 14.33 -63.17
N TYR A 99 -14.83 15.46 -63.71
CA TYR A 99 -14.23 16.54 -62.94
C TYR A 99 -15.21 17.11 -61.92
N SER A 100 -16.45 17.40 -62.33
CA SER A 100 -17.51 17.88 -61.42
C SER A 100 -17.78 16.91 -60.27
N LYS A 101 -17.87 15.60 -60.56
CA LYS A 101 -18.05 14.56 -59.52
C LYS A 101 -16.88 14.52 -58.54
N VAL A 102 -15.64 14.66 -59.01
CA VAL A 102 -14.45 14.70 -58.15
C VAL A 102 -14.41 15.99 -57.33
N GLN A 103 -14.79 17.12 -57.94
CA GLN A 103 -14.86 18.42 -57.27
C GLN A 103 -15.88 18.39 -56.12
N GLU A 104 -17.07 17.83 -56.32
CA GLU A 104 -18.08 17.66 -55.27
C GLU A 104 -17.58 16.77 -54.13
N ARG A 105 -16.95 15.62 -54.46
CA ARG A 105 -16.32 14.74 -53.45
C ARG A 105 -15.24 15.47 -52.67
N ASN A 106 -14.43 16.30 -53.32
CA ASN A 106 -13.39 17.08 -52.67
C ASN A 106 -13.96 18.13 -51.69
N HIS A 107 -15.06 18.80 -52.08
CA HIS A 107 -15.77 19.72 -51.18
C HIS A 107 -16.33 18.96 -49.97
N SER A 108 -17.02 17.83 -50.20
CA SER A 108 -17.56 17.00 -49.11
C SER A 108 -16.47 16.50 -48.14
N LEU A 109 -15.33 16.04 -48.67
CA LEU A 109 -14.20 15.63 -47.84
C LEU A 109 -13.60 16.81 -47.07
N SER A 110 -13.52 17.99 -47.68
CA SER A 110 -13.04 19.20 -47.01
C SER A 110 -13.95 19.61 -45.85
N ASP A 111 -15.27 19.51 -46.02
CA ASP A 111 -16.24 19.74 -44.96
C ASP A 111 -16.11 18.71 -43.83
N GLN A 112 -15.95 17.43 -44.17
CA GLN A 112 -15.71 16.37 -43.17
C GLN A 112 -14.43 16.64 -42.37
N VAL A 113 -13.35 17.06 -43.04
CA VAL A 113 -12.10 17.43 -42.36
C VAL A 113 -12.29 18.65 -41.45
N ALA A 114 -13.07 19.65 -41.85
CA ALA A 114 -13.38 20.80 -41.00
C ALA A 114 -14.15 20.37 -39.74
N VAL A 115 -15.18 19.52 -39.89
CA VAL A 115 -15.94 18.97 -38.76
C VAL A 115 -15.04 18.16 -37.81
N LEU A 116 -14.18 17.30 -38.36
CA LEU A 116 -13.24 16.51 -37.54
C LEU A 116 -12.22 17.38 -36.80
N ARG A 117 -11.76 18.47 -37.41
CA ARG A 117 -10.89 19.45 -36.73
C ARG A 117 -11.59 20.12 -35.55
N LEU A 118 -12.84 20.52 -35.71
CA LEU A 118 -13.63 21.08 -34.63
C LEU A 118 -13.82 20.06 -33.50
N LYS A 119 -14.23 18.84 -33.83
CA LYS A 119 -14.41 17.76 -32.84
C LYS A 119 -13.12 17.44 -32.09
N ASN A 120 -11.98 17.39 -32.78
CA ASN A 120 -10.68 17.21 -32.13
C ASN A 120 -10.33 18.40 -31.21
N GLY A 121 -10.67 19.62 -31.62
CA GLY A 121 -10.51 20.82 -30.78
C GLY A 121 -11.33 20.73 -29.49
N ASP A 122 -12.60 20.33 -29.59
CA ASP A 122 -13.49 20.17 -28.43
C ASP A 122 -13.00 19.05 -27.50
N LEU A 123 -12.64 17.88 -28.04
CA LEU A 123 -12.04 16.79 -27.26
C LEU A 123 -10.73 17.20 -26.60
N THR A 124 -9.92 18.04 -27.23
CA THR A 124 -8.68 18.56 -26.64
C THR A 124 -8.98 19.48 -25.46
N ARG A 125 -10.03 20.30 -25.54
CA ARG A 125 -10.48 21.15 -24.42
C ARG A 125 -11.05 20.32 -23.28
N GLU A 126 -11.94 19.38 -23.58
CA GLU A 126 -12.55 18.50 -22.58
C GLU A 126 -11.49 17.67 -21.83
N ASN A 127 -10.50 17.13 -22.54
CA ASN A 127 -9.38 16.43 -21.90
C ASN A 127 -8.61 17.34 -20.94
N LYS A 128 -8.32 18.58 -21.33
CA LYS A 128 -7.65 19.55 -20.44
C LYS A 128 -8.49 19.83 -19.20
N GLU A 129 -9.79 20.09 -19.36
CA GLU A 129 -10.69 20.30 -18.21
C GLU A 129 -10.76 19.09 -17.28
N LEU A 130 -10.76 17.87 -17.82
CA LEU A 130 -10.74 16.65 -17.03
C LEU A 130 -9.42 16.47 -16.28
N THR A 131 -8.29 16.79 -16.92
CA THR A 131 -6.98 16.80 -16.28
C THR A 131 -6.94 17.82 -15.14
N ASP A 132 -7.38 19.06 -15.38
CA ASP A 132 -7.42 20.11 -14.36
C ASP A 132 -8.30 19.70 -13.16
N ARG A 133 -9.49 19.14 -13.42
CA ARG A 133 -10.37 18.61 -12.35
C ARG A 133 -9.74 17.46 -11.57
N ALA A 134 -8.97 16.60 -12.23
CA ALA A 134 -8.26 15.51 -11.57
C ALA A 134 -7.15 16.04 -10.66
N GLU A 135 -6.37 17.01 -11.13
CA GLU A 135 -5.33 17.69 -10.34
C GLU A 135 -5.92 18.43 -9.13
N GLU A 136 -7.04 19.13 -9.32
CA GLU A 136 -7.78 19.79 -8.23
C GLU A 136 -8.27 18.78 -7.18
N ALA A 137 -8.83 17.65 -7.63
CA ALA A 137 -9.29 16.59 -6.74
C ALA A 137 -8.14 15.96 -5.95
N GLU A 138 -7.00 15.70 -6.60
CA GLU A 138 -5.80 15.22 -5.92
C GLU A 138 -5.25 16.22 -4.90
N ALA A 139 -5.21 17.51 -5.25
CA ALA A 139 -4.79 18.57 -4.33
C ALA A 139 -5.71 18.62 -3.10
N ALA A 140 -7.03 18.53 -3.30
CA ALA A 140 -8.01 18.47 -2.22
C ALA A 140 -7.82 17.23 -1.33
N LEU A 141 -7.54 16.06 -1.91
CA LEU A 141 -7.24 14.85 -1.16
C LEU A 141 -5.94 14.96 -0.37
N ARG A 142 -4.89 15.57 -0.92
CA ARG A 142 -3.63 15.83 -0.19
C ARG A 142 -3.86 16.76 1.01
N ILE A 143 -4.66 17.81 0.85
CA ILE A 143 -4.99 18.72 1.96
C ILE A 143 -5.79 17.99 3.04
N LYS A 144 -6.82 17.23 2.65
CA LYS A 144 -7.62 16.44 3.60
C LYS A 144 -6.78 15.37 4.30
N GLY A 145 -5.88 14.70 3.57
CA GLY A 145 -4.93 13.74 4.13
C GLY A 145 -4.08 14.36 5.23
N ARG A 146 -3.44 15.51 4.94
CA ARG A 146 -2.66 16.27 5.93
C ARG A 146 -3.49 16.68 7.13
N ALA A 147 -4.69 17.22 6.92
CA ALA A 147 -5.59 17.62 8.02
C ALA A 147 -5.99 16.42 8.90
N HIS A 148 -6.21 15.24 8.30
CA HIS A 148 -6.50 14.01 9.05
C HIS A 148 -5.28 13.52 9.84
N ASP A 149 -4.08 13.58 9.27
CA ASP A 149 -2.84 13.22 9.96
C ASP A 149 -2.54 14.18 11.13
N GLU A 150 -2.71 15.48 10.93
CA GLU A 150 -2.60 16.51 11.97
C GLU A 150 -3.60 16.25 13.10
N ALA A 151 -4.88 15.99 12.78
CA ALA A 151 -5.89 15.65 13.77
C ALA A 151 -5.54 14.35 14.53
N ARG A 152 -5.03 13.33 13.83
CA ARG A 152 -4.58 12.09 14.46
C ARG A 152 -3.41 12.33 15.41
N GLN A 153 -2.41 13.11 15.01
CA GLN A 153 -1.28 13.47 15.87
C GLN A 153 -1.73 14.26 17.09
N GLN A 154 -2.68 15.18 16.91
CA GLN A 154 -3.24 15.96 18.02
C GLN A 154 -3.92 15.06 19.05
N VAL A 155 -4.78 14.12 18.60
CA VAL A 155 -5.42 13.14 19.48
C VAL A 155 -4.40 12.25 20.20
N LEU A 156 -3.32 11.85 19.53
CA LEU A 156 -2.24 11.09 20.16
C LEU A 156 -1.54 11.89 21.26
N LYS A 157 -1.21 13.16 21.00
CA LYS A 157 -0.62 14.06 22.00
C LYS A 157 -1.53 14.28 23.20
N GLU A 158 -2.82 14.53 22.96
CA GLU A 158 -3.81 14.69 24.03
C GLU A 158 -3.94 13.41 24.86
N LYS A 159 -3.97 12.24 24.21
CA LYS A 159 -3.95 10.95 24.91
C LYS A 159 -2.70 10.77 25.77
N GLU A 160 -1.52 11.09 25.24
CA GLU A 160 -0.25 11.00 25.99
C GLU A 160 -0.25 11.95 27.19
N GLN A 161 -0.76 13.17 27.02
CA GLN A 161 -0.92 14.13 28.10
C GLN A 161 -1.87 13.62 29.18
N VAL A 162 -3.05 13.12 28.82
CA VAL A 162 -4.01 12.54 29.77
C VAL A 162 -3.40 11.34 30.52
N LEU A 163 -2.64 10.50 29.83
CA LEU A 163 -1.94 9.38 30.47
C LEU A 163 -0.83 9.85 31.42
N ALA A 164 -0.09 10.90 31.06
CA ALA A 164 0.92 11.49 31.92
C ALA A 164 0.28 12.10 33.17
N ASP A 165 -0.77 12.91 33.01
CA ASP A 165 -1.51 13.51 34.13
C ASP A 165 -2.08 12.42 35.05
N ALA A 166 -2.70 11.39 34.50
CA ALA A 166 -3.22 10.25 35.26
C ALA A 166 -2.11 9.50 36.03
N ARG A 167 -0.91 9.33 35.43
CA ARG A 167 0.25 8.75 36.13
C ARG A 167 0.70 9.63 37.28
N THR A 168 0.80 10.95 37.08
CA THR A 168 1.19 11.88 38.15
C THR A 168 0.20 11.87 39.30
N GLU A 169 -1.11 11.82 39.02
CA GLU A 169 -2.12 11.70 40.07
C GLU A 169 -2.06 10.34 40.78
N ALA A 170 -1.85 9.25 40.04
CA ALA A 170 -1.63 7.93 40.64
C ALA A 170 -0.39 7.91 41.54
N ASP A 171 0.69 8.59 41.16
CA ASP A 171 1.90 8.73 41.98
C ASP A 171 1.64 9.54 43.26
N LYS A 172 0.89 10.64 43.17
CA LYS A 172 0.48 11.42 44.35
C LYS A 172 -0.37 10.60 45.31
N ILE A 173 -1.33 9.83 44.80
CA ILE A 173 -2.18 8.95 45.62
C ILE A 173 -1.32 7.89 46.30
N ARG A 174 -0.37 7.28 45.58
CA ARG A 174 0.56 6.30 46.14
C ARG A 174 1.44 6.91 47.23
N GLN A 175 2.03 8.08 46.98
CA GLN A 175 2.83 8.81 47.97
C GLN A 175 2.02 9.12 49.22
N LYS A 176 0.81 9.68 49.06
CA LYS A 176 -0.07 9.96 50.19
C LYS A 176 -0.43 8.70 50.97
N ALA A 177 -0.74 7.59 50.30
CA ALA A 177 -1.03 6.33 50.96
C ALA A 177 0.18 5.78 51.74
N HIS A 178 1.40 5.96 51.22
CA HIS A 178 2.63 5.63 51.94
C HIS A 178 2.84 6.52 53.16
N GLU A 179 2.68 7.84 53.01
CA GLU A 179 2.78 8.80 54.12
C GLU A 179 1.75 8.51 55.22
N ASP A 180 0.50 8.23 54.84
CA ASP A 180 -0.58 7.86 55.77
C ASP A 180 -0.26 6.53 56.49
N ALA A 181 0.31 5.54 55.77
CA ALA A 181 0.72 4.26 56.36
C ALA A 181 1.89 4.43 57.34
N ASP A 182 2.90 5.24 57.00
CA ASP A 182 4.03 5.54 57.87
C ASP A 182 3.59 6.32 59.12
N ALA A 183 2.66 7.27 58.96
CA ALA A 183 2.06 7.99 60.08
C ALA A 183 1.30 7.05 61.02
N LEU A 184 0.54 6.10 60.47
CA LEU A 184 -0.17 5.09 61.24
C LEU A 184 0.80 4.16 61.98
N LEU A 185 1.87 3.71 61.32
CA LEU A 185 2.93 2.92 61.94
C LEU A 185 3.58 3.67 63.12
N ALA A 186 3.92 4.95 62.92
CA ALA A 186 4.48 5.79 63.97
C ALA A 186 3.51 5.98 65.14
N GLU A 187 2.22 6.16 64.88
CA GLU A 187 1.20 6.23 65.92
C GLU A 187 1.06 4.91 66.67
N THR A 188 1.03 3.77 65.97
CA THR A 188 0.98 2.44 66.60
C THR A 188 2.20 2.16 67.45
N ASN A 189 3.40 2.56 67.00
CA ASN A 189 4.63 2.41 67.76
C ASN A 189 4.61 3.28 69.03
N ARG A 190 4.15 4.54 68.95
CA ARG A 190 3.98 5.39 70.13
C ARG A 190 2.98 4.79 71.13
N LYS A 191 1.88 4.22 70.64
CA LYS A 191 0.90 3.52 71.50
C LYS A 191 1.51 2.28 72.14
N ALA A 192 2.27 1.48 71.39
CA ALA A 192 2.98 0.33 71.92
C ALA A 192 4.00 0.74 73.00
N GLU A 193 4.81 1.77 72.74
CA GLU A 193 5.74 2.34 73.73
C GLU A 193 5.02 2.85 74.98
N ALA A 194 3.85 3.50 74.84
CA ALA A 194 3.05 3.94 75.97
C ALA A 194 2.48 2.78 76.79
N ILE A 195 2.05 1.69 76.13
CA ILE A 195 1.62 0.45 76.80
C ILE A 195 2.80 -0.17 77.54
N ASP A 196 3.97 -0.25 76.92
CA ASP A 196 5.19 -0.78 77.54
C ASP A 196 5.60 0.05 78.76
N GLN A 197 5.49 1.38 78.67
CA GLN A 197 5.75 2.29 79.80
C GLN A 197 4.75 2.05 80.94
N LEU A 198 3.45 1.98 80.63
CA LEU A 198 2.40 1.69 81.63
C LEU A 198 2.64 0.33 82.29
N ALA A 199 2.97 -0.71 81.51
CA ALA A 199 3.28 -2.04 82.02
C ALA A 199 4.51 -2.03 82.95
N ARG A 200 5.58 -1.29 82.58
CA ARG A 200 6.76 -1.10 83.44
C ARG A 200 6.39 -0.35 84.72
N GLU A 201 5.60 0.71 84.65
CA GLU A 201 5.15 1.46 85.82
C GLU A 201 4.30 0.60 86.74
N GLN A 202 3.38 -0.20 86.19
CA GLN A 202 2.59 -1.16 86.94
C GLN A 202 3.49 -2.21 87.61
N ALA A 203 4.45 -2.79 86.90
CA ALA A 203 5.42 -3.74 87.44
C ALA A 203 6.27 -3.11 88.56
N ILE A 204 6.76 -1.88 88.38
CA ILE A 204 7.47 -1.14 89.43
C ILE A 204 6.56 -0.86 90.63
N SER A 205 5.30 -0.50 90.41
CA SER A 205 4.35 -0.24 91.49
C SER A 205 4.04 -1.51 92.29
N GLN A 206 3.90 -2.66 91.61
CA GLN A 206 3.72 -3.96 92.25
C GLN A 206 4.99 -4.37 93.01
N ALA A 207 6.16 -4.22 92.40
CA ALA A 207 7.44 -4.46 93.07
C ALA A 207 7.59 -3.58 94.32
N ARG A 208 7.21 -2.29 94.25
CA ARG A 208 7.19 -1.39 95.42
C ARG A 208 6.20 -1.86 96.48
N LYS A 209 4.99 -2.29 96.11
CA LYS A 209 4.03 -2.86 97.06
C LYS A 209 4.58 -4.12 97.75
N MET A 210 5.21 -5.02 97.00
CA MET A 210 5.84 -6.23 97.54
C MET A 210 7.01 -5.89 98.47
N VAL A 211 7.86 -4.92 98.08
CA VAL A 211 8.94 -4.42 98.94
C VAL A 211 8.36 -3.79 100.21
N GLN A 212 7.30 -2.99 100.10
CA GLN A 212 6.68 -2.35 101.26
C GLN A 212 6.03 -3.37 102.20
N ALA A 213 5.31 -4.35 101.66
CA ALA A 213 4.78 -5.47 102.42
C ALA A 213 5.89 -6.24 103.14
N ALA A 214 6.99 -6.56 102.44
CA ALA A 214 8.16 -7.19 103.05
C ALA A 214 8.80 -6.31 104.15
N THR A 215 8.86 -4.98 103.98
CA THR A 215 9.36 -4.09 105.04
C THR A 215 8.43 -4.01 106.24
N ASP A 216 7.12 -4.03 106.02
CA ASP A 216 6.12 -4.02 107.10
C ASP A 216 6.12 -5.36 107.85
N GLU A 217 6.22 -6.50 107.14
CA GLU A 217 6.49 -7.81 107.75
C GLU A 217 7.78 -7.79 108.55
N THR A 218 8.85 -7.18 108.03
CA THR A 218 10.10 -7.04 108.77
C THR A 218 9.92 -6.22 110.05
N ARG A 219 9.11 -5.15 110.03
CA ARG A 219 8.76 -4.37 111.23
C ARG A 219 7.90 -5.16 112.20
N GLU A 220 6.95 -5.95 111.72
CA GLU A 220 6.14 -6.84 112.55
C GLU A 220 7.01 -7.91 113.22
N ILE A 221 7.93 -8.52 112.48
CA ILE A 221 8.93 -9.46 113.02
C ILE A 221 9.79 -8.77 114.09
N GLN A 222 10.28 -7.56 113.83
CA GLN A 222 11.05 -6.80 114.81
C GLN A 222 10.22 -6.46 116.06
N ASN A 223 8.96 -6.07 115.90
CA ASN A 223 8.07 -5.78 117.03
C ASN A 223 7.75 -7.05 117.84
N ALA A 224 7.45 -8.16 117.17
CA ALA A 224 7.27 -9.47 117.80
C ALA A 224 8.52 -9.89 118.56
N HIS A 225 9.70 -9.66 118.00
CA HIS A 225 10.98 -9.89 118.66
C HIS A 225 11.16 -8.98 119.89
N ARG A 226 10.79 -7.70 119.81
CA ARG A 226 10.83 -6.76 120.94
C ARG A 226 9.89 -7.19 122.08
N LEU A 227 8.67 -7.60 121.74
CA LEU A 227 7.67 -8.12 122.68
C LEU A 227 8.14 -9.41 123.34
N ARG A 228 8.66 -10.38 122.58
CA ARG A 228 9.27 -11.60 123.14
C ARG A 228 10.42 -11.27 124.09
N LEU A 229 11.30 -10.33 123.73
CA LEU A 229 12.37 -9.90 124.63
C LEU A 229 11.83 -9.25 125.91
N GLN A 230 10.73 -8.49 125.83
CA GLN A 230 10.10 -7.90 127.01
C GLN A 230 9.45 -8.96 127.91
N ASP A 231 8.81 -9.97 127.33
CA ASP A 231 8.24 -11.12 128.05
C ASP A 231 9.33 -12.00 128.70
N LEU A 232 10.44 -12.24 127.99
CA LEU A 232 11.62 -12.87 128.57
C LEU A 232 12.17 -12.06 129.75
N LYS A 233 12.26 -10.73 129.63
CA LYS A 233 12.69 -9.86 130.73
C LYS A 233 11.73 -9.90 131.91
N SER A 234 10.41 -9.87 131.70
CA SER A 234 9.43 -9.96 132.79
C SER A 234 9.49 -11.33 133.48
N ARG A 235 9.70 -12.41 132.72
CA ARG A 235 9.87 -13.76 133.25
C ARG A 235 11.16 -13.92 134.04
N ILE A 236 12.26 -13.32 133.59
CA ILE A 236 13.50 -13.26 134.36
C ILE A 236 13.26 -12.51 135.67
N ALA A 237 12.62 -11.34 135.64
CA ALA A 237 12.29 -10.60 136.86
C ALA A 237 11.39 -11.40 137.82
N ALA A 238 10.44 -12.17 137.30
CA ALA A 238 9.60 -13.06 138.11
C ALA A 238 10.40 -14.23 138.72
N MET A 239 11.34 -14.83 137.98
CA MET A 239 12.26 -15.84 138.51
C MET A 239 13.22 -15.26 139.54
N GLU A 240 13.69 -14.02 139.36
CA GLU A 240 14.49 -13.30 140.35
C GLU A 240 13.69 -13.05 141.63
N GLN A 241 12.42 -12.65 141.54
CA GLN A 241 11.55 -12.58 142.72
C GLN A 241 11.36 -13.95 143.39
N GLN A 242 11.24 -15.04 142.63
CA GLN A 242 11.17 -16.39 143.20
C GLN A 242 12.47 -16.77 143.90
N ARG A 243 13.62 -16.44 143.30
CA ARG A 243 14.93 -16.60 143.92
C ARG A 243 15.03 -15.79 145.21
N ASP A 244 14.56 -14.55 145.22
CA ASP A 244 14.62 -13.69 146.41
C ASP A 244 13.72 -14.26 147.53
N LYS A 245 12.53 -14.77 147.19
CA LYS A 245 11.70 -15.52 148.15
C LYS A 245 12.39 -16.78 148.69
N LEU A 246 13.16 -17.46 147.84
CA LEU A 246 13.97 -18.61 148.26
C LEU A 246 15.13 -18.18 149.15
N MET A 247 15.76 -17.04 148.88
CA MET A 247 16.79 -16.45 149.74
C MET A 247 16.22 -15.97 151.07
N ASP A 248 15.00 -15.43 151.10
CA ASP A 248 14.27 -15.11 152.33
C ASP A 248 13.94 -16.38 153.11
N PHE A 249 13.51 -17.45 152.42
CA PHE A 249 13.28 -18.76 153.04
C PHE A 249 14.57 -19.36 153.61
N PHE A 250 15.68 -19.30 152.88
CA PHE A 250 16.99 -19.72 153.41
C PHE A 250 17.42 -18.87 154.59
N SER A 251 17.16 -17.56 154.57
CA SER A 251 17.46 -16.68 155.70
C SER A 251 16.65 -17.03 156.95
N GLN A 252 15.37 -17.41 156.79
CA GLN A 252 14.54 -17.92 157.87
C GLN A 252 15.04 -19.27 158.41
N MET A 253 15.36 -20.21 157.53
CA MET A 253 15.88 -21.52 157.92
C MET A 253 17.25 -21.44 158.60
N ILE A 254 18.12 -20.51 158.18
CA ILE A 254 19.39 -20.22 158.86
C ILE A 254 19.12 -19.66 160.26
N GLY A 255 18.12 -18.79 160.43
CA GLY A 255 17.70 -18.30 161.73
C GLY A 255 17.20 -19.42 162.65
N GLU A 256 16.34 -20.30 162.15
CA GLU A 256 15.82 -21.45 162.89
C GLU A 256 16.93 -22.47 163.24
N LEU A 257 17.89 -22.70 162.33
CA LEU A 257 19.04 -23.58 162.56
C LEU A 257 20.05 -22.98 163.55
N GLN A 258 20.22 -21.66 163.57
CA GLN A 258 21.05 -20.99 164.59
C GLN A 258 20.40 -21.03 165.97
N GLU A 259 19.08 -20.88 166.10
CA GLU A 259 18.37 -21.07 167.37
C GLU A 259 18.49 -22.51 167.88
N ALA A 260 18.36 -23.50 166.99
CA ALA A 260 18.56 -24.90 167.33
C ALA A 260 20.04 -25.22 167.71
N GLN A 261 21.00 -24.57 167.06
CA GLN A 261 22.43 -24.72 167.34
C GLN A 261 22.84 -24.09 168.68
N ASP A 262 22.24 -22.97 169.05
CA ASP A 262 22.48 -22.33 170.35
C ASP A 262 21.84 -23.12 171.51
N TYR A 263 20.69 -23.77 171.27
CA TYR A 263 20.07 -24.68 172.24
C TYR A 263 20.88 -25.98 172.45
N ALA A 264 21.49 -26.52 171.39
CA ALA A 264 22.29 -27.75 171.46
C ALA A 264 23.67 -27.57 172.13
N ARG A 265 24.21 -26.34 172.21
CA ARG A 265 25.52 -26.06 172.80
C ARG A 265 25.57 -26.06 174.34
N GLN A 266 24.43 -26.02 175.05
CA GLN A 266 24.42 -25.88 176.52
C GLN A 266 24.49 -27.21 177.31
N ASN A 267 24.35 -28.39 176.69
CA ASN A 267 24.17 -29.66 177.43
C ASN A 267 25.14 -30.82 177.10
N THR A 268 26.45 -30.55 176.97
CA THR A 268 27.57 -31.55 177.08
C THR A 268 27.62 -32.74 176.09
N PRO A 269 28.78 -33.41 175.88
CA PRO A 269 30.14 -32.92 175.67
C PRO A 269 30.70 -33.25 174.27
N ILE A 270 31.72 -32.48 173.90
CA ILE A 270 32.42 -32.39 172.62
C ILE A 270 33.34 -33.59 172.35
N ALA A 271 33.37 -34.05 171.08
CA ALA A 271 34.53 -34.66 170.44
C ALA A 271 34.54 -34.31 168.93
N PRO A 272 35.65 -33.80 168.37
CA PRO A 272 35.77 -33.40 166.96
C PRO A 272 36.50 -34.45 166.11
N TYR A 273 36.13 -34.60 164.84
CA TYR A 273 36.91 -35.06 163.65
C TYR A 273 35.92 -34.97 162.45
N ASP A 274 36.03 -34.04 161.49
CA ASP A 274 36.95 -33.99 160.32
C ASP A 274 37.02 -35.35 159.60
N GLU A 275 36.86 -35.54 158.30
CA GLU A 275 36.60 -34.75 157.08
C GLU A 275 36.33 -35.85 156.01
N GLU A 276 35.68 -35.53 154.89
CA GLU A 276 36.01 -36.00 153.52
C GLU A 276 34.78 -35.99 152.59
N VAL A 277 34.79 -34.95 151.77
CA VAL A 277 33.94 -34.75 150.60
C VAL A 277 34.52 -35.59 149.46
N THR A 278 33.69 -36.41 148.82
CA THR A 278 34.02 -37.07 147.55
C THR A 278 33.07 -36.57 146.47
N GLU A 279 33.58 -35.63 145.67
CA GLU A 279 33.05 -35.31 144.34
C GLU A 279 33.50 -36.36 143.34
N ALA A 280 32.58 -36.81 142.48
CA ALA A 280 32.70 -36.75 141.01
C ALA A 280 31.76 -37.78 140.35
N SER A 281 30.91 -37.30 139.43
CA SER A 281 30.45 -38.08 138.28
C SER A 281 30.10 -37.14 137.11
N PRO A 282 30.49 -37.44 135.86
CA PRO A 282 30.61 -36.45 134.80
C PRO A 282 29.37 -36.33 133.88
N GLU A 283 29.18 -35.15 133.30
CA GLU A 283 28.19 -34.86 132.25
C GLU A 283 28.61 -35.43 130.87
N PRO A 284 27.65 -35.80 130.00
CA PRO A 284 27.95 -36.29 128.65
C PRO A 284 28.21 -35.15 127.65
N ARG A 285 29.25 -35.31 126.82
CA ARG A 285 29.56 -34.48 125.64
C ARG A 285 28.72 -34.92 124.43
N LEU A 286 28.17 -33.95 123.70
CA LEU A 286 27.47 -34.12 122.42
C LEU A 286 28.49 -34.13 121.26
N ASP A 287 28.46 -35.15 120.40
CA ASP A 287 29.44 -35.37 119.32
C ASP A 287 28.90 -34.88 117.96
N LEU A 288 29.58 -33.91 117.35
CA LEU A 288 29.20 -33.24 116.08
C LEU A 288 30.10 -33.70 114.92
N SER A 289 30.26 -35.00 114.73
CA SER A 289 31.01 -35.54 113.59
C SER A 289 30.15 -35.61 112.32
N ASP A 290 30.73 -35.34 111.15
CA ASP A 290 30.03 -35.22 109.85
C ASP A 290 29.10 -36.42 109.51
N LYS A 291 29.36 -37.59 110.10
CA LYS A 291 28.55 -38.81 109.90
C LYS A 291 27.17 -38.76 110.56
N THR A 292 26.98 -38.00 111.64
CA THR A 292 25.65 -37.86 112.29
C THR A 292 24.79 -36.78 111.63
N VAL A 293 25.43 -35.79 111.01
CA VAL A 293 24.77 -34.73 110.23
C VAL A 293 24.26 -35.27 108.88
N ASP A 294 25.04 -36.12 108.20
CA ASP A 294 24.62 -36.78 106.94
C ASP A 294 23.51 -37.83 107.16
N ALA A 295 23.51 -38.52 108.30
CA ALA A 295 22.44 -39.47 108.66
C ALA A 295 21.10 -38.78 108.93
N ALA A 296 21.09 -37.53 109.40
CA ALA A 296 19.88 -36.74 109.60
C ALA A 296 19.37 -36.10 108.29
N ALA A 297 20.27 -35.78 107.35
CA ALA A 297 19.91 -35.27 106.02
C ALA A 297 19.26 -36.36 105.12
N ALA A 298 19.55 -37.64 105.37
CA ALA A 298 18.96 -38.77 104.64
C ALA A 298 17.54 -39.18 105.12
N ALA A 299 17.00 -38.57 106.18
CA ALA A 299 15.74 -38.99 106.83
C ALA A 299 14.51 -38.10 106.51
N LEU A 300 14.56 -37.27 105.46
CA LEU A 300 13.39 -36.53 104.97
C LEU A 300 13.04 -36.92 103.51
N PRO A 301 11.77 -37.27 103.22
CA PRO A 301 11.36 -37.95 102.00
C PRO A 301 11.25 -37.05 100.76
N ALA A 302 11.50 -37.64 99.59
CA ALA A 302 11.26 -37.08 98.26
C ALA A 302 9.77 -37.03 97.91
N ALA A 303 9.32 -35.91 97.33
CA ALA A 303 7.99 -35.76 96.74
C ALA A 303 8.08 -35.21 95.32
N GLU A 304 7.41 -35.95 94.45
CA GLU A 304 7.06 -35.87 93.03
C GLU A 304 6.91 -34.49 92.36
N THR A 305 7.32 -34.47 91.10
CA THR A 305 7.07 -33.48 90.04
C THR A 305 5.60 -33.45 89.57
N PRO A 306 5.14 -32.31 89.02
CA PRO A 306 4.36 -32.29 87.77
C PRO A 306 5.09 -31.43 86.72
N SER A 307 5.54 -32.04 85.63
CA SER A 307 4.89 -32.07 84.30
C SER A 307 4.96 -30.74 83.54
N SER A 308 5.89 -30.73 82.57
CA SER A 308 6.01 -29.81 81.45
C SER A 308 4.91 -30.04 80.40
N GLU A 309 4.52 -28.93 79.78
CA GLU A 309 3.46 -28.79 78.77
C GLU A 309 3.81 -29.38 77.39
N ASP A 310 2.74 -29.47 76.60
CA ASP A 310 2.53 -30.02 75.26
C ASP A 310 3.60 -29.74 74.18
N GLY A 311 3.71 -30.71 73.26
CA GLY A 311 4.40 -30.56 71.97
C GLY A 311 4.56 -31.87 71.21
N GLN A 312 3.45 -32.40 70.66
CA GLN A 312 3.44 -33.54 69.75
C GLN A 312 3.83 -33.13 68.31
N GLU A 313 4.81 -33.83 67.74
CA GLU A 313 4.87 -34.24 66.32
C GLU A 313 4.58 -35.76 66.26
N PRO A 314 4.56 -36.47 65.10
CA PRO A 314 4.15 -36.22 63.70
C PRO A 314 2.94 -37.16 63.35
N VAL A 315 2.47 -37.45 62.13
CA VAL A 315 2.99 -38.44 61.15
C VAL A 315 2.13 -38.41 59.85
N ASN A 316 2.85 -38.62 58.75
CA ASN A 316 2.46 -38.93 57.38
C ASN A 316 1.63 -40.24 57.21
N CYS A 317 0.66 -40.29 56.27
CA CYS A 317 0.25 -41.49 55.48
C CYS A 317 -0.84 -41.12 54.42
N VAL A 318 -0.48 -41.02 53.13
CA VAL A 318 -0.67 -41.95 51.98
C VAL A 318 -2.13 -42.15 51.46
N VAL A 319 -2.34 -41.93 50.15
CA VAL A 319 -2.93 -42.87 49.12
C VAL A 319 -3.42 -42.08 47.87
N ALA A 320 -2.87 -42.39 46.69
CA ALA A 320 -3.40 -42.15 45.32
C ALA A 320 -4.24 -43.39 44.89
N PRO A 321 -5.09 -43.47 43.81
CA PRO A 321 -4.91 -42.90 42.44
C PRO A 321 -6.18 -42.61 41.57
N GLY A 322 -5.98 -42.10 40.34
CA GLY A 322 -6.95 -42.11 39.20
C GLY A 322 -6.92 -40.80 38.39
N LEU A 323 -6.13 -40.68 37.32
CA LEU A 323 -6.45 -40.94 35.88
C LEU A 323 -7.56 -40.05 35.30
N ASP A 324 -7.16 -39.09 34.46
CA ASP A 324 -7.61 -38.84 33.06
C ASP A 324 -6.96 -37.51 32.60
N GLU A 325 -5.93 -37.59 31.76
CA GLU A 325 -5.94 -37.37 30.29
C GLU A 325 -5.86 -35.90 29.85
N GLU A 326 -4.91 -35.68 28.92
CA GLU A 326 -4.89 -34.65 27.87
C GLU A 326 -4.14 -33.32 28.13
N GLU A 327 -2.83 -33.34 27.84
CA GLU A 327 -2.02 -32.14 27.60
C GLU A 327 -1.29 -32.30 26.24
N PRO A 328 -1.56 -31.43 25.23
CA PRO A 328 -0.84 -31.46 23.97
C PRO A 328 0.45 -30.63 24.05
N ALA A 329 1.50 -31.17 23.43
CA ALA A 329 2.84 -30.59 23.30
C ALA A 329 2.86 -29.18 22.68
N PRO A 330 3.79 -28.29 23.09
CA PRO A 330 4.14 -27.12 22.31
C PRO A 330 5.12 -27.49 21.17
N PRO A 331 4.85 -27.09 19.92
CA PRO A 331 5.80 -27.23 18.81
C PRO A 331 6.86 -26.13 18.78
N ARG A 332 8.07 -26.56 18.43
CA ARG A 332 9.10 -25.93 17.59
C ARG A 332 9.29 -24.40 17.64
N THR A 333 10.46 -24.05 18.16
CA THR A 333 11.26 -22.86 17.86
C THR A 333 11.27 -22.51 16.36
N VAL A 334 10.89 -21.27 16.04
CA VAL A 334 11.20 -20.62 14.75
C VAL A 334 12.21 -19.52 15.03
N GLU A 335 13.37 -19.70 14.43
CA GLU A 335 14.51 -18.80 14.34
C GLU A 335 14.11 -17.57 13.50
N LEU A 336 14.21 -16.38 14.10
CA LEU A 336 13.95 -15.12 13.42
C LEU A 336 15.21 -14.71 12.65
N VAL A 337 15.12 -14.79 11.32
CA VAL A 337 16.05 -14.19 10.37
C VAL A 337 16.02 -12.66 10.54
N PRO A 338 17.17 -11.97 10.69
CA PRO A 338 17.20 -10.51 10.64
C PRO A 338 16.98 -10.02 9.21
N GLU A 339 16.00 -9.15 9.01
CA GLU A 339 15.80 -8.44 7.74
C GLU A 339 16.96 -7.46 7.52
N GLU A 340 17.70 -7.64 6.44
CA GLU A 340 18.72 -6.71 5.97
C GLU A 340 18.07 -5.44 5.39
N GLU A 341 18.28 -4.30 6.06
CA GLU A 341 18.06 -2.98 5.50
C GLU A 341 19.05 -2.72 4.35
N THR A 342 18.63 -2.93 3.11
CA THR A 342 19.39 -2.48 1.93
C THR A 342 19.12 -0.99 1.69
N THR A 343 19.98 -0.15 2.25
CA THR A 343 20.14 1.23 1.78
C THR A 343 21.08 1.21 0.57
N PRO A 344 20.69 1.70 -0.62
CA PRO A 344 21.62 1.80 -1.74
C PRO A 344 22.60 2.96 -1.53
N SER A 345 23.90 2.65 -1.59
CA SER A 345 24.99 3.63 -1.49
C SER A 345 25.02 4.61 -2.67
N PRO A 346 25.45 5.86 -2.48
CA PRO A 346 25.39 6.93 -3.49
C PRO A 346 26.64 6.96 -4.40
N GLU A 347 27.03 5.84 -4.99
CA GLU A 347 28.23 5.75 -5.86
C GLU A 347 27.91 5.39 -7.33
N TYR A 348 26.65 5.48 -7.76
CA TYR A 348 26.24 5.20 -9.16
C TYR A 348 26.23 6.42 -10.10
N PHE A 349 26.71 7.59 -9.64
CA PHE A 349 26.78 8.80 -10.46
C PHE A 349 28.14 9.48 -10.34
N ASP A 350 29.21 8.80 -10.75
CA ASP A 350 30.43 9.52 -11.15
C ASP A 350 31.27 8.67 -12.11
N THR A 351 31.05 8.88 -13.41
CA THR A 351 32.05 8.54 -14.43
C THR A 351 32.18 9.72 -15.37
N GLU A 352 33.37 10.31 -15.41
CA GLU A 352 33.75 11.39 -16.32
C GLU A 352 33.69 10.93 -17.80
N PRO A 353 33.26 11.78 -18.73
CA PRO A 353 33.10 11.38 -20.13
C PRO A 353 34.46 11.27 -20.83
N LYS A 354 34.78 10.09 -21.37
CA LYS A 354 35.90 9.91 -22.32
C LYS A 354 35.51 10.48 -23.68
N GLN A 355 36.39 11.32 -24.24
CA GLN A 355 36.29 11.93 -25.56
C GLN A 355 36.27 10.86 -26.68
N GLN A 356 35.28 10.93 -27.57
CA GLN A 356 35.27 10.24 -28.86
C GLN A 356 36.06 11.06 -29.92
N PRO A 357 36.68 10.42 -30.92
CA PRO A 357 37.41 11.11 -31.97
C PRO A 357 36.44 11.80 -32.95
N SER A 358 36.90 12.94 -33.48
CA SER A 358 36.21 13.88 -34.37
C SER A 358 35.56 13.25 -35.62
N ASP A 359 34.29 13.60 -35.86
CA ASP A 359 33.55 13.33 -37.10
C ASP A 359 34.11 14.12 -38.30
N PRO A 360 34.08 13.56 -39.54
CA PRO A 360 34.31 14.33 -40.77
C PRO A 360 33.03 15.10 -41.19
N PRO A 361 33.17 16.18 -42.00
CA PRO A 361 32.08 17.14 -42.22
C PRO A 361 30.90 16.56 -43.02
N GLU A 362 29.69 16.81 -42.52
CA GLU A 362 28.42 16.47 -43.14
C GLU A 362 28.19 17.28 -44.43
N ILE A 363 27.85 16.59 -45.52
CA ILE A 363 27.29 17.19 -46.74
C ILE A 363 25.79 16.90 -46.73
N GLU A 364 24.99 17.92 -46.41
CA GLU A 364 23.52 17.83 -46.44
C GLU A 364 23.01 17.91 -47.88
N ILE A 365 22.35 16.84 -48.35
CA ILE A 365 21.50 16.88 -49.54
C ILE A 365 20.04 16.98 -49.05
N PRO A 366 19.31 18.08 -49.33
CA PRO A 366 17.95 18.26 -48.84
C PRO A 366 16.97 17.28 -49.50
N GLY A 367 16.35 16.39 -48.71
CA GLY A 367 15.20 15.58 -49.16
C GLY A 367 15.16 14.10 -48.78
N ALA A 368 16.20 13.54 -48.15
CA ALA A 368 16.21 12.13 -47.72
C ALA A 368 15.97 12.01 -46.21
N ILE A 369 14.79 11.51 -45.83
CA ILE A 369 14.47 11.17 -44.45
C ILE A 369 15.01 9.75 -44.20
N PHE A 370 16.17 9.67 -43.53
CA PHE A 370 16.79 8.49 -42.90
C PHE A 370 16.79 7.16 -43.67
N SER A 371 17.91 6.86 -44.33
CA SER A 371 18.39 5.48 -44.41
C SER A 371 19.91 5.45 -44.31
N TYR A 372 20.42 5.23 -43.10
CA TYR A 372 21.77 4.69 -42.96
C TYR A 372 21.73 3.21 -43.40
N PRO A 373 22.66 2.74 -44.23
CA PRO A 373 22.79 1.32 -44.49
C PRO A 373 23.26 0.64 -43.18
N ILE A 374 22.54 -0.39 -42.74
CA ILE A 374 22.96 -1.22 -41.61
C ILE A 374 24.26 -1.91 -42.02
N LEU A 375 25.40 -1.45 -41.51
CA LEU A 375 26.68 -2.13 -41.66
C LEU A 375 26.63 -3.43 -40.85
N ARG A 376 26.46 -4.57 -41.53
CA ARG A 376 26.61 -5.90 -40.92
C ARG A 376 28.10 -6.16 -40.71
N GLN A 377 28.47 -6.63 -39.51
CA GLN A 377 29.84 -7.08 -39.24
C GLN A 377 30.13 -8.33 -40.07
N GLU A 378 31.32 -8.42 -40.67
CA GLU A 378 31.74 -9.57 -41.47
C GLU A 378 31.78 -10.83 -40.59
N GLY A 379 30.85 -11.78 -40.81
CA GLY A 379 30.91 -13.11 -40.19
C GLY A 379 29.61 -13.72 -39.66
N GLU A 380 28.46 -13.05 -39.71
CA GLU A 380 27.19 -13.64 -39.23
C GLU A 380 26.52 -14.55 -40.28
N PRO A 381 26.10 -15.77 -39.92
CA PRO A 381 25.42 -16.68 -40.85
C PRO A 381 24.00 -16.20 -41.16
N ILE A 382 23.65 -16.20 -42.45
CA ILE A 382 22.31 -15.90 -42.96
C ILE A 382 21.37 -17.01 -42.51
N LEU A 383 20.43 -16.70 -41.61
CA LEU A 383 19.28 -17.56 -41.34
C LEU A 383 18.28 -17.38 -42.49
N ASP A 384 18.09 -18.44 -43.28
CA ASP A 384 17.01 -18.53 -44.26
C ASP A 384 15.66 -18.43 -43.52
N GLU A 385 14.99 -17.27 -43.64
CA GLU A 385 13.63 -17.10 -43.15
C GLU A 385 12.63 -17.69 -44.15
N GLU A 386 12.16 -18.92 -43.89
CA GLU A 386 10.84 -19.32 -44.36
C GLU A 386 9.78 -18.48 -43.61
N PRO A 387 8.79 -17.89 -44.33
CA PRO A 387 7.78 -17.06 -43.68
C PRO A 387 6.88 -17.92 -42.78
N PRO A 388 6.52 -17.45 -41.56
CA PRO A 388 5.68 -18.22 -40.66
C PRO A 388 4.26 -18.36 -41.25
N ALA A 389 3.69 -19.56 -41.09
CA ALA A 389 2.37 -19.90 -41.61
C ALA A 389 1.26 -18.95 -41.13
N HIS A 390 0.37 -18.59 -42.06
CA HIS A 390 -0.74 -17.66 -41.85
C HIS A 390 -1.69 -18.08 -40.71
N GLY A 391 -1.84 -17.21 -39.71
CA GLY A 391 -2.82 -17.35 -38.63
C GLY A 391 -4.24 -16.87 -39.00
N PRO A 392 -5.28 -17.25 -38.24
CA PRO A 392 -6.69 -17.14 -38.62
C PRO A 392 -7.30 -15.73 -38.63
N HIS A 393 -6.51 -14.68 -38.44
CA HIS A 393 -6.99 -13.31 -38.28
C HIS A 393 -6.15 -12.33 -39.11
N THR A 394 -6.27 -12.42 -40.44
CA THR A 394 -5.88 -11.34 -41.35
C THR A 394 -7.13 -10.80 -42.05
N PRO A 395 -7.32 -9.47 -42.11
CA PRO A 395 -8.44 -8.89 -42.86
C PRO A 395 -8.22 -9.15 -44.36
N VAL A 396 -9.18 -9.83 -44.99
CA VAL A 396 -9.19 -10.07 -46.43
C VAL A 396 -9.61 -8.78 -47.13
N MET A 397 -8.78 -8.30 -48.05
CA MET A 397 -9.13 -7.19 -48.96
C MET A 397 -10.34 -7.61 -49.81
N PRO A 398 -11.38 -6.76 -49.97
CA PRO A 398 -12.49 -7.08 -50.85
C PRO A 398 -12.01 -7.22 -52.30
N ASP A 399 -12.39 -8.32 -52.94
CA ASP A 399 -12.09 -8.54 -54.35
C ASP A 399 -12.99 -7.63 -55.20
N LEU A 400 -12.38 -6.71 -55.95
CA LEU A 400 -13.10 -5.70 -56.74
C LEU A 400 -13.37 -6.14 -58.18
N SER A 401 -13.23 -7.43 -58.49
CA SER A 401 -13.43 -7.97 -59.84
C SER A 401 -14.86 -8.38 -60.16
N ASP A 402 -15.80 -8.29 -59.22
CA ASP A 402 -17.19 -8.69 -59.45
C ASP A 402 -18.05 -7.47 -59.85
N THR A 403 -17.84 -6.99 -61.08
CA THR A 403 -18.83 -6.14 -61.75
C THR A 403 -19.99 -7.02 -62.22
N GLY A 404 -20.86 -7.38 -61.27
CA GLY A 404 -22.17 -7.94 -61.59
C GLY A 404 -23.01 -6.88 -62.26
N GLU A 405 -23.31 -7.07 -63.54
CA GLU A 405 -24.31 -6.32 -64.29
C GLU A 405 -25.66 -6.43 -63.56
N GLY A 406 -26.20 -5.28 -63.17
CA GLY A 406 -27.50 -5.14 -62.54
C GLY A 406 -27.97 -3.71 -62.73
N GLU A 407 -28.72 -3.51 -63.81
CA GLU A 407 -29.51 -2.31 -64.06
C GLU A 407 -30.51 -2.12 -62.91
N ASP A 408 -30.51 -0.93 -62.31
CA ASP A 408 -31.65 -0.20 -61.72
C ASP A 408 -31.10 0.84 -60.72
N LEU A 409 -30.74 2.01 -61.25
CA LEU A 409 -30.43 3.21 -60.48
C LEU A 409 -31.69 4.09 -60.44
N ASP A 410 -32.53 3.91 -59.43
CA ASP A 410 -33.47 4.96 -59.01
C ASP A 410 -33.82 4.83 -57.51
N SER A 411 -33.11 5.60 -56.69
CA SER A 411 -33.56 6.22 -55.43
C SER A 411 -32.33 6.57 -54.58
N GLY A 412 -32.22 7.85 -54.23
CA GLY A 412 -31.17 8.39 -53.36
C GLY A 412 -31.40 8.06 -51.88
N ASP A 413 -31.32 6.78 -51.52
CA ASP A 413 -31.26 6.34 -50.13
C ASP A 413 -29.88 5.75 -49.81
N ILE A 414 -29.22 6.36 -48.84
CA ILE A 414 -27.99 5.84 -48.22
C ILE A 414 -28.36 4.47 -47.64
N GLN A 415 -27.89 3.38 -48.26
CA GLN A 415 -27.92 2.07 -47.64
C GLN A 415 -26.95 2.08 -46.46
N ILE A 416 -27.50 2.41 -45.29
CA ILE A 416 -26.89 2.16 -44.00
C ILE A 416 -26.58 0.66 -43.99
N LEU A 417 -25.29 0.32 -44.00
CA LEU A 417 -24.80 -1.02 -43.72
C LEU A 417 -25.61 -1.61 -42.56
N PRO A 418 -26.26 -2.78 -42.70
CA PRO A 418 -26.98 -3.36 -41.59
C PRO A 418 -25.97 -3.57 -40.46
N GLU A 419 -26.21 -2.91 -39.32
CA GLU A 419 -25.42 -3.11 -38.11
C GLU A 419 -25.31 -4.62 -37.88
N ARG A 420 -24.10 -5.15 -37.99
CA ARG A 420 -23.82 -6.53 -37.65
C ARG A 420 -24.10 -6.64 -36.15
N LYS A 421 -25.29 -7.15 -35.79
CA LYS A 421 -25.68 -7.35 -34.40
C LYS A 421 -24.52 -8.04 -33.69
N PRO A 422 -24.00 -7.49 -32.57
CA PRO A 422 -22.93 -8.14 -31.83
C PRO A 422 -23.43 -9.52 -31.44
N GLU A 423 -22.67 -10.57 -31.75
CA GLU A 423 -23.02 -11.93 -31.39
C GLU A 423 -23.38 -11.98 -29.90
N GLU A 424 -24.61 -12.43 -29.63
CA GLU A 424 -25.17 -12.44 -28.29
C GLU A 424 -24.47 -13.51 -27.45
N ASN A 425 -23.39 -13.11 -26.79
CA ASN A 425 -22.72 -13.95 -25.81
C ASN A 425 -23.71 -14.32 -24.68
N PRO A 426 -24.06 -15.60 -24.48
CA PRO A 426 -25.07 -16.01 -23.49
C PRO A 426 -24.65 -15.66 -22.06
N ARG A 427 -23.33 -15.58 -21.80
CA ARG A 427 -22.77 -15.07 -20.53
C ARG A 427 -23.07 -13.58 -20.31
N ARG A 428 -22.99 -12.77 -21.37
CA ARG A 428 -23.27 -11.32 -21.31
C ARG A 428 -24.74 -11.05 -21.02
N LYS A 429 -25.66 -11.85 -21.58
CA LYS A 429 -27.10 -11.77 -21.25
C LYS A 429 -27.38 -12.08 -19.78
N LYS A 430 -26.79 -13.15 -19.23
CA LYS A 430 -26.94 -13.50 -17.82
C LYS A 430 -26.38 -12.41 -16.89
N ALA A 431 -25.23 -11.84 -17.22
CA ALA A 431 -24.64 -10.75 -16.46
C ALA A 431 -25.51 -9.48 -16.48
N VAL A 432 -26.05 -9.10 -17.64
CA VAL A 432 -26.94 -7.93 -17.77
C VAL A 432 -28.27 -8.16 -17.02
N ALA A 433 -28.81 -9.37 -17.05
CA ALA A 433 -30.02 -9.71 -16.29
C ALA A 433 -29.78 -9.65 -14.76
N ALA A 434 -28.65 -10.16 -14.29
CA ALA A 434 -28.25 -10.09 -12.89
C ALA A 434 -28.05 -8.63 -12.42
N LEU A 435 -27.41 -7.80 -13.23
CA LEU A 435 -27.21 -6.38 -12.95
C LEU A 435 -28.54 -5.60 -12.90
N ARG A 436 -29.49 -5.90 -13.80
CA ARG A 436 -30.84 -5.31 -13.72
C ARG A 436 -31.61 -5.76 -12.48
N ALA A 437 -31.49 -7.03 -12.10
CA ALA A 437 -32.13 -7.55 -10.89
C ALA A 437 -31.56 -6.91 -9.61
N LEU A 438 -30.24 -6.73 -9.55
CA LEU A 438 -29.56 -6.00 -8.47
C LEU A 438 -29.99 -4.53 -8.43
N ARG A 439 -29.99 -3.85 -9.57
CA ARG A 439 -30.44 -2.45 -9.64
C ARG A 439 -31.90 -2.28 -9.19
N LYS A 440 -32.77 -3.22 -9.55
CA LYS A 440 -34.18 -3.21 -9.13
C LYS A 440 -34.34 -3.47 -7.63
N LYS A 441 -33.52 -4.37 -7.04
CA LYS A 441 -33.48 -4.59 -5.59
C LYS A 441 -32.97 -3.36 -4.83
N MET A 442 -31.92 -2.72 -5.31
CA MET A 442 -31.35 -1.49 -4.72
C MET A 442 -32.29 -0.28 -4.83
N SER A 443 -33.23 -0.29 -5.78
CA SER A 443 -34.24 0.78 -5.92
C SER A 443 -35.52 0.56 -5.10
N HIS A 444 -35.63 -0.57 -4.37
CA HIS A 444 -36.79 -0.92 -3.55
C HIS A 444 -36.42 -1.11 -2.06
N THR A 445 -35.23 -0.66 -1.68
CA THR A 445 -34.76 -0.43 -0.31
C THR A 445 -34.59 1.07 -0.14
#